data_AF-A0A9E3V9S3-F1
#
_entry.id   AF-A0A9E3V9S3-F1
#
_cell.length_a   1.000
_cell.length_b   1.000
_cell.length_c   1.000
_cell.angle_alpha   90.00
_cell.angle_beta   90.00
_cell.angle_gamma   90.00
#
_symmetry.space_group_name_H-M   'P 1'
#
loop_
_entity.id
_entity.type
_entity.pdbx_description
1 polymer ?
#
loop_
_entity_poly.entity_id
_entity_poly.type
_entity_poly.pdbx_seq_one_letter_code
_entity_poly.pdbx_strand_id
1 'polypeptide(L)'
;MAAAGCGPVGPVLPADHESDDEPEATVSSAVTTCYCPAPYTCQHSSSPSYMYPAAHDAMLRAGVTDASLVQTFGDAAASVGTHCPEPGVRYSAATDFTQGSAPCSRVHALRMQGFAAWYRVPPSFGYHIHAVYAGTPSLKQSLKDQLASFAQGRNGLANNAIETVCPITTEEKAAVARVKAGLICVPGGAYCGGDKVKGDANTLYKCNADGLTTTVIKVCTAGCSVNSGTDDSCKAVTGGSGGGSGSSGGGSGSGGGKGGG
;
A
#
# COMPACT_ATOMS: atom_id res chain seq x y z
N MET A 1 46.95 -3.62 57.86
CA MET A 1 48.10 -2.72 57.60
C MET A 1 49.37 -3.54 57.70
N ALA A 2 50.37 -3.22 56.86
CA ALA A 2 51.62 -3.95 56.52
C ALA A 2 51.41 -5.12 55.53
N ALA A 3 51.69 -4.97 54.23
CA ALA A 3 52.97 -4.83 53.49
C ALA A 3 53.50 -6.22 53.06
N ALA A 4 53.41 -6.58 51.78
CA ALA A 4 54.35 -6.29 50.67
C ALA A 4 55.43 -7.40 50.51
N GLY A 5 55.52 -7.97 49.31
CA GLY A 5 56.58 -8.90 48.91
C GLY A 5 56.67 -9.01 47.39
N CYS A 6 57.73 -8.42 46.83
CA CYS A 6 58.09 -8.39 45.41
C CYS A 6 59.18 -9.43 45.09
N GLY A 7 59.13 -9.98 43.87
CA GLY A 7 60.29 -10.47 43.06
C GLY A 7 60.74 -11.93 43.27
N PRO A 8 61.41 -12.57 42.27
CA PRO A 8 62.24 -11.95 41.24
C PRO A 8 61.96 -12.36 39.76
N VAL A 9 62.66 -11.66 38.88
CA VAL A 9 62.68 -11.71 37.40
C VAL A 9 63.91 -12.44 36.85
N GLY A 10 63.75 -13.07 35.68
CA GLY A 10 64.78 -13.36 34.68
C GLY A 10 64.85 -14.84 34.24
N PRO A 11 65.31 -15.20 33.00
CA PRO A 11 65.89 -14.37 31.94
C PRO A 11 65.17 -14.48 30.56
N VAL A 12 65.75 -13.79 29.58
CA VAL A 12 65.22 -13.35 28.27
C VAL A 12 65.91 -14.11 27.11
N LEU A 13 65.10 -14.69 26.20
CA LEU A 13 65.28 -14.92 24.73
C LEU A 13 66.28 -16.01 24.21
N PRO A 14 66.12 -16.58 22.98
CA PRO A 14 65.49 -15.98 21.78
C PRO A 14 64.52 -16.85 20.96
N ALA A 15 64.07 -16.22 19.87
CA ALA A 15 62.95 -16.51 19.00
C ALA A 15 63.18 -17.64 17.98
N ASP A 16 62.11 -18.41 17.78
CA ASP A 16 61.67 -18.98 16.50
C ASP A 16 60.42 -19.84 16.73
N HIS A 17 59.66 -20.01 15.64
CA HIS A 17 58.64 -21.03 15.39
C HIS A 17 57.16 -20.65 15.49
N GLU A 18 56.61 -20.52 14.29
CA GLU A 18 55.28 -20.96 13.82
C GLU A 18 54.07 -20.42 14.56
N SER A 19 53.50 -19.39 13.93
CA SER A 19 52.07 -19.09 13.92
C SER A 19 51.26 -20.33 13.55
N ASP A 20 50.72 -21.00 14.56
CA ASP A 20 49.54 -21.83 14.41
C ASP A 20 48.36 -20.90 14.08
N ASP A 21 48.02 -20.86 12.79
CA ASP A 21 46.73 -20.45 12.25
C ASP A 21 45.62 -21.20 13.02
N GLU A 22 45.12 -20.58 14.09
CA GLU A 22 43.78 -20.86 14.58
C GLU A 22 42.84 -20.66 13.39
N PRO A 23 42.09 -21.70 12.95
CA PRO A 23 41.15 -21.50 11.88
C PRO A 23 40.11 -20.51 12.39
N GLU A 24 40.14 -19.29 11.84
CA GLU A 24 39.02 -18.38 11.93
C GLU A 24 37.78 -19.18 11.57
N ALA A 25 36.94 -19.42 12.58
CA ALA A 25 35.63 -19.98 12.38
C ALA A 25 34.94 -19.01 11.43
N THR A 26 34.95 -19.37 10.15
CA THR A 26 34.15 -18.71 9.13
C THR A 26 32.74 -18.81 9.64
N VAL A 27 32.25 -17.72 10.22
CA VAL A 27 30.86 -17.57 10.61
C VAL A 27 30.09 -17.41 9.31
N SER A 28 29.96 -18.53 8.59
CA SER A 28 28.95 -18.73 7.57
C SER A 28 27.63 -18.72 8.30
N SER A 29 27.12 -17.51 8.55
CA SER A 29 25.73 -17.29 8.92
C SER A 29 24.90 -17.55 7.67
N ALA A 30 24.85 -18.81 7.26
CA ALA A 30 23.94 -19.25 6.22
C ALA A 30 22.53 -18.92 6.71
N VAL A 31 21.86 -18.02 6.00
CA VAL A 31 20.42 -17.81 6.12
C VAL A 31 19.77 -19.08 5.57
N THR A 32 19.76 -20.17 6.35
CA THR A 32 19.37 -21.50 5.84
C THR A 32 17.84 -21.65 5.75
N THR A 33 17.09 -20.70 6.31
CA THR A 33 15.62 -20.71 6.24
C THR A 33 15.14 -19.57 5.37
N CYS A 34 14.77 -19.91 4.13
CA CYS A 34 13.99 -19.02 3.28
C CYS A 34 12.49 -19.22 3.62
N TYR A 35 11.80 -18.15 3.96
CA TYR A 35 10.36 -18.13 4.32
C TYR A 35 9.46 -17.91 3.11
N CYS A 36 10.00 -17.42 1.99
CA CYS A 36 9.25 -17.33 0.74
C CYS A 36 9.25 -18.65 -0.03
N PRO A 37 8.10 -19.03 -0.64
CA PRO A 37 8.03 -20.21 -1.48
C PRO A 37 8.90 -20.04 -2.73
N ALA A 38 9.44 -21.16 -3.23
CA ALA A 38 10.14 -21.17 -4.51
C ALA A 38 9.26 -20.57 -5.64
N PRO A 39 9.83 -19.85 -6.62
CA PRO A 39 11.27 -19.62 -6.85
C PRO A 39 11.85 -18.43 -6.07
N TYR A 40 11.11 -17.83 -5.14
CA TYR A 40 11.43 -16.54 -4.54
C TYR A 40 12.29 -16.63 -3.25
N THR A 41 13.00 -17.74 -3.07
CA THR A 41 13.73 -18.03 -1.82
C THR A 41 14.86 -17.02 -1.57
N CYS A 42 14.89 -16.43 -0.37
CA CYS A 42 16.00 -15.63 0.15
C CYS A 42 16.34 -14.34 -0.63
N GLN A 43 15.39 -13.80 -1.39
CA GLN A 43 15.56 -12.51 -2.05
C GLN A 43 15.07 -11.35 -1.16
N HIS A 44 15.55 -10.14 -1.44
CA HIS A 44 15.03 -8.90 -0.88
C HIS A 44 14.98 -7.87 -2.00
N SER A 45 13.90 -7.09 -2.08
CA SER A 45 13.76 -6.01 -3.06
C SER A 45 13.04 -4.83 -2.45
N SER A 46 13.47 -3.65 -2.86
CA SER A 46 12.77 -2.37 -2.69
C SER A 46 12.16 -1.88 -4.01
N SER A 47 12.14 -2.72 -5.06
CA SER A 47 11.60 -2.30 -6.36
C SER A 47 10.07 -2.22 -6.32
N PRO A 48 9.46 -1.14 -6.84
CA PRO A 48 8.01 -1.05 -6.97
C PRO A 48 7.42 -2.13 -7.90
N SER A 49 8.23 -2.78 -8.73
CA SER A 49 7.79 -3.88 -9.61
C SER A 49 7.32 -5.15 -8.88
N TYR A 50 7.53 -5.23 -7.56
CA TYR A 50 7.00 -6.29 -6.68
C TYR A 50 5.82 -5.82 -5.82
N MET A 51 5.36 -4.58 -5.99
CA MET A 51 4.11 -4.10 -5.40
C MET A 51 2.95 -4.30 -6.36
N TYR A 52 1.74 -4.45 -5.83
CA TYR A 52 0.55 -4.32 -6.67
C TYR A 52 0.50 -2.91 -7.29
N PRO A 53 0.18 -2.76 -8.58
CA PRO A 53 0.09 -1.44 -9.22
C PRO A 53 -0.84 -0.46 -8.48
N ALA A 54 -2.01 -0.93 -8.04
CA ALA A 54 -2.94 -0.12 -7.25
C ALA A 54 -2.38 0.31 -5.88
N ALA A 55 -1.51 -0.51 -5.28
CA ALA A 55 -0.80 -0.14 -4.05
C ALA A 55 0.25 0.94 -4.34
N HIS A 56 1.00 0.82 -5.45
CA HIS A 56 1.96 1.83 -5.88
C HIS A 56 1.28 3.18 -6.15
N ASP A 57 0.17 3.20 -6.88
CA ASP A 57 -0.61 4.43 -7.12
C ASP A 57 -1.14 5.04 -5.81
N ALA A 58 -1.62 4.20 -4.88
CA ALA A 58 -2.09 4.64 -3.57
C ALA A 58 -0.96 5.24 -2.71
N MET A 59 0.23 4.64 -2.77
CA MET A 59 1.44 5.16 -2.12
C MET A 59 1.80 6.55 -2.68
N LEU A 60 1.80 6.70 -4.01
CA LEU A 60 2.08 7.99 -4.66
C LEU A 60 1.05 9.06 -4.28
N ARG A 61 -0.24 8.72 -4.22
CA ARG A 61 -1.29 9.63 -3.74
C ARG A 61 -1.14 10.02 -2.27
N ALA A 62 -0.54 9.15 -1.45
CA ALA A 62 -0.18 9.47 -0.07
C ALA A 62 1.06 10.39 0.04
N GLY A 63 1.67 10.78 -1.09
CA GLY A 63 2.89 11.59 -1.12
C GLY A 63 4.15 10.79 -0.75
N VAL A 64 4.10 9.46 -0.80
CA VAL A 64 5.24 8.57 -0.58
C VAL A 64 5.81 8.17 -1.93
N THR A 65 7.12 8.30 -2.11
CA THR A 65 7.81 8.03 -3.38
C THR A 65 8.59 6.72 -3.32
N ASP A 66 9.01 6.22 -4.49
CA ASP A 66 9.83 5.00 -4.62
C ASP A 66 11.12 5.06 -3.80
N ALA A 67 11.68 6.26 -3.61
CA ALA A 67 12.87 6.48 -2.77
C ALA A 67 12.64 6.14 -1.28
N SER A 68 11.39 6.00 -0.86
CA SER A 68 11.03 5.59 0.50
C SER A 68 10.89 4.08 0.64
N LEU A 69 10.93 3.29 -0.43
CA LEU A 69 10.76 1.84 -0.36
C LEU A 69 11.97 1.19 0.31
N VAL A 70 11.72 0.49 1.41
CA VAL A 70 12.72 -0.31 2.13
C VAL A 70 12.57 -1.77 1.74
N GLN A 71 11.33 -2.27 1.71
CA GLN A 71 11.03 -3.64 1.36
C GLN A 71 9.67 -3.73 0.66
N THR A 72 9.66 -4.08 -0.62
CA THR A 72 8.45 -4.47 -1.37
C THR A 72 8.34 -5.99 -1.47
N PHE A 73 9.47 -6.66 -1.33
CA PHE A 73 9.63 -8.09 -1.34
C PHE A 73 10.73 -8.44 -0.35
N GLY A 74 10.53 -9.48 0.46
CA GLY A 74 11.69 -10.17 0.98
C GLY A 74 11.48 -11.12 2.12
N ASP A 75 12.62 -11.67 2.51
CA ASP A 75 12.70 -12.92 3.23
C ASP A 75 13.47 -12.77 4.55
N ALA A 76 12.91 -11.97 5.45
CA ALA A 76 13.45 -11.81 6.79
C ALA A 76 12.73 -12.74 7.77
N ALA A 77 13.48 -13.40 8.67
CA ALA A 77 12.91 -14.21 9.74
C ALA A 77 11.88 -13.46 10.59
N ALA A 78 12.09 -12.17 10.82
CA ALA A 78 11.16 -11.31 11.53
C ALA A 78 9.82 -11.09 10.80
N SER A 79 9.79 -11.26 9.48
CA SER A 79 8.61 -11.08 8.63
C SER A 79 7.80 -12.38 8.49
N VAL A 80 8.41 -13.56 8.71
CA VAL A 80 7.79 -14.89 8.54
C VAL A 80 6.99 -14.98 7.23
N GLY A 81 7.57 -14.44 6.16
CA GLY A 81 6.99 -14.42 4.82
C GLY A 81 5.86 -13.40 4.57
N THR A 82 5.63 -12.44 5.47
CA THR A 82 4.66 -11.34 5.30
C THR A 82 4.94 -10.53 4.03
N HIS A 83 6.21 -10.40 3.64
CA HIS A 83 6.64 -9.72 2.40
C HIS A 83 6.85 -10.65 1.19
N CYS A 84 6.48 -11.92 1.28
CA CYS A 84 6.49 -12.81 0.12
C CYS A 84 5.37 -12.44 -0.86
N PRO A 85 5.40 -12.93 -2.11
CA PRO A 85 4.32 -12.69 -3.05
C PRO A 85 3.01 -13.33 -2.55
N GLU A 86 1.89 -12.72 -2.90
CA GLU A 86 0.58 -13.32 -2.66
C GLU A 86 0.38 -14.55 -3.57
N PRO A 87 -0.51 -15.48 -3.20
CA PRO A 87 -0.75 -16.68 -4.01
C PRO A 87 -1.10 -16.36 -5.46
N GLY A 88 -0.37 -16.97 -6.40
CA GLY A 88 -0.63 -16.87 -7.84
C GLY A 88 -0.14 -15.57 -8.50
N VAL A 89 0.55 -14.68 -7.79
CA VAL A 89 1.10 -13.43 -8.34
C VAL A 89 2.56 -13.21 -7.93
N ARG A 90 3.23 -12.28 -8.61
CA ARG A 90 4.60 -11.84 -8.27
C ARG A 90 4.64 -10.68 -7.27
N TYR A 91 3.49 -10.21 -6.82
CA TYR A 91 3.36 -9.00 -6.01
C TYR A 91 3.15 -9.34 -4.54
N SER A 92 3.73 -8.57 -3.64
CA SER A 92 3.33 -8.56 -2.23
C SER A 92 2.33 -7.44 -1.97
N ALA A 93 1.36 -7.69 -1.10
CA ALA A 93 0.48 -6.64 -0.59
C ALA A 93 1.12 -5.89 0.60
N ALA A 94 2.16 -6.45 1.21
CA ALA A 94 2.93 -5.80 2.26
C ALA A 94 4.06 -4.96 1.65
N THR A 95 4.35 -3.82 2.25
CA THR A 95 5.45 -2.94 1.86
C THR A 95 5.96 -2.18 3.07
N ASP A 96 7.27 -2.10 3.20
CA ASP A 96 7.94 -1.29 4.21
C ASP A 96 8.52 -0.02 3.58
N PHE A 97 8.34 1.08 4.31
CA PHE A 97 8.85 2.40 3.94
C PHE A 97 9.81 2.94 4.99
N THR A 98 10.68 3.84 4.55
CA THR A 98 11.41 4.70 5.48
C THR A 98 10.42 5.56 6.26
N GLN A 99 10.76 5.85 7.52
CA GLN A 99 9.92 6.64 8.42
C GLN A 99 9.77 8.12 8.00
N GLY A 100 10.80 8.69 7.36
CA GLY A 100 10.89 10.14 7.14
C GLY A 100 11.00 10.94 8.44
N SER A 101 10.87 12.27 8.36
CA SER A 101 10.93 13.18 9.52
C SER A 101 9.62 13.25 10.32
N ALA A 102 8.50 12.83 9.72
CA ALA A 102 7.17 12.85 10.33
C ALA A 102 6.46 11.49 10.14
N PRO A 103 6.88 10.44 10.89
CA PRO A 103 6.42 9.07 10.67
C PRO A 103 4.90 8.91 10.78
N CYS A 104 4.28 9.48 11.82
CA CYS A 104 2.83 9.35 11.98
C CYS A 104 2.06 10.07 10.87
N SER A 105 2.48 11.27 10.45
CA SER A 105 1.83 11.95 9.30
C SER A 105 1.86 11.10 8.04
N ARG A 106 2.99 10.44 7.76
CA ARG A 106 3.12 9.52 6.63
C ARG A 106 2.24 8.28 6.80
N VAL A 107 2.19 7.69 7.99
CA VAL A 107 1.29 6.57 8.32
C VAL A 107 -0.18 6.94 8.09
N HIS A 108 -0.61 8.10 8.60
CA HIS A 108 -1.98 8.58 8.42
C HIS A 108 -2.32 8.80 6.94
N ALA A 109 -1.41 9.39 6.16
CA ALA A 109 -1.59 9.56 4.72
C ALA A 109 -1.76 8.22 3.98
N LEU A 110 -0.92 7.22 4.28
CA LEU A 110 -1.04 5.87 3.71
C LEU A 110 -2.37 5.20 4.08
N ARG A 111 -2.82 5.36 5.33
CA ARG A 111 -4.11 4.81 5.79
C ARG A 111 -5.30 5.40 5.06
N MET A 112 -5.25 6.71 4.81
CA MET A 112 -6.24 7.38 4.00
C MET A 112 -6.27 6.90 2.55
N GLN A 113 -5.20 6.26 2.07
CA GLN A 113 -5.11 5.64 0.74
C GLN A 113 -5.36 4.12 0.74
N GLY A 114 -5.83 3.56 1.86
CA GLY A 114 -6.25 2.17 1.96
C GLY A 114 -5.19 1.18 2.43
N PHE A 115 -4.10 1.67 2.99
CA PHE A 115 -3.12 0.82 3.66
C PHE A 115 -3.47 0.63 5.14
N ALA A 116 -3.45 -0.60 5.64
CA ALA A 116 -3.24 -0.81 7.07
C ALA A 116 -1.76 -0.56 7.37
N ALA A 117 -1.43 0.62 7.91
CA ALA A 117 -0.05 1.04 8.13
C ALA A 117 0.28 1.31 9.60
N TRP A 118 1.50 0.96 10.01
CA TRP A 118 2.01 1.14 11.37
C TRP A 118 3.46 1.62 11.32
N TYR A 119 3.78 2.59 12.17
CA TYR A 119 5.16 2.94 12.44
C TYR A 119 5.77 1.90 13.39
N ARG A 120 6.82 1.23 12.94
CA ARG A 120 7.53 0.19 13.68
C ARG A 120 8.72 0.81 14.40
N VAL A 121 8.76 0.54 15.70
CA VAL A 121 9.84 0.92 16.61
C VAL A 121 10.64 -0.35 16.94
N PRO A 122 11.99 -0.34 16.87
CA PRO A 122 12.83 -1.55 16.96
C PRO A 122 12.56 -2.39 18.22
N PRO A 123 12.85 -3.71 18.13
CA PRO A 123 14.26 -4.07 18.32
C PRO A 123 15.02 -4.67 17.11
N SER A 124 14.38 -5.11 16.02
CA SER A 124 15.04 -5.98 15.02
C SER A 124 15.18 -5.46 13.57
N PHE A 125 14.42 -4.44 13.13
CA PHE A 125 14.41 -4.01 11.71
C PHE A 125 14.52 -2.48 11.53
N GLY A 126 15.25 -1.82 12.44
CA GLY A 126 15.32 -0.37 12.48
C GLY A 126 13.94 0.29 12.59
N TYR A 127 13.91 1.62 12.54
CA TYR A 127 12.65 2.34 12.45
C TYR A 127 12.15 2.37 11.00
N HIS A 128 10.94 1.90 10.76
CA HIS A 128 10.32 1.86 9.44
C HIS A 128 8.79 1.92 9.56
N ILE A 129 8.09 2.09 8.44
CA ILE A 129 6.63 1.98 8.39
C ILE A 129 6.29 0.68 7.69
N HIS A 130 5.57 -0.22 8.36
CA HIS A 130 5.00 -1.41 7.75
C HIS A 130 3.60 -1.10 7.25
N ALA A 131 3.29 -1.44 6.01
CA ALA A 131 1.99 -1.17 5.41
C ALA A 131 1.47 -2.36 4.61
N VAL A 132 0.17 -2.66 4.76
CA VAL A 132 -0.53 -3.70 4.00
C VAL A 132 -1.63 -3.06 3.17
N TYR A 133 -1.53 -3.16 1.84
CA TYR A 133 -2.55 -2.64 0.95
C TYR A 133 -3.79 -3.54 0.95
N ALA A 134 -4.96 -2.98 1.24
CA ALA A 134 -6.17 -3.78 1.43
C ALA A 134 -6.91 -4.13 0.13
N GLY A 135 -6.58 -3.46 -0.98
CA GLY A 135 -7.31 -3.54 -2.25
C GLY A 135 -6.85 -4.64 -3.19
N THR A 136 -6.15 -5.66 -2.67
CA THR A 136 -5.64 -6.75 -3.51
C THR A 136 -6.67 -7.88 -3.63
N PRO A 137 -6.73 -8.56 -4.79
CA PRO A 137 -7.72 -9.63 -5.04
C PRO A 137 -7.42 -10.91 -4.26
N SER A 138 -6.16 -11.13 -3.91
CA SER A 138 -5.69 -12.25 -3.11
C SER A 138 -4.82 -11.74 -1.97
N LEU A 139 -5.05 -12.29 -0.78
CA LEU A 139 -4.24 -12.08 0.41
C LEU A 139 -4.00 -13.42 1.09
N LYS A 140 -2.76 -13.67 1.49
CA LYS A 140 -2.39 -14.71 2.44
C LYS A 140 -2.97 -14.43 3.83
N GLN A 141 -3.09 -15.49 4.63
CA GLN A 141 -3.79 -15.42 5.92
C GLN A 141 -3.16 -14.40 6.88
N SER A 142 -1.83 -14.34 6.96
CA SER A 142 -1.13 -13.39 7.83
C SER A 142 -1.51 -11.93 7.55
N LEU A 143 -1.66 -11.55 6.28
CA LEU A 143 -2.10 -10.19 5.92
C LEU A 143 -3.59 -9.96 6.18
N LYS A 144 -4.43 -10.98 6.01
CA LYS A 144 -5.84 -10.91 6.41
C LYS A 144 -5.98 -10.64 7.91
N ASP A 145 -5.15 -11.29 8.73
CA ASP A 145 -5.15 -11.11 10.18
C ASP A 145 -4.63 -9.71 10.58
N GLN A 146 -3.63 -9.17 9.87
CA GLN A 146 -3.20 -7.79 10.05
C GLN A 146 -4.28 -6.78 9.68
N LEU A 147 -4.99 -6.97 8.56
CA LEU A 147 -6.13 -6.12 8.19
C LEU A 147 -7.26 -6.20 9.23
N ALA A 148 -7.53 -7.39 9.80
CA ALA A 148 -8.51 -7.56 10.86
C ALA A 148 -8.09 -6.83 12.15
N SER A 149 -6.80 -6.89 12.50
CA SER A 149 -6.22 -6.17 13.63
C SER A 149 -6.33 -4.66 13.44
N PHE A 150 -6.01 -4.16 12.25
CA PHE A 150 -6.15 -2.75 11.89
C PHE A 150 -7.59 -2.24 12.06
N ALA A 151 -8.58 -3.00 11.58
CA ALA A 151 -9.99 -2.65 11.72
C ALA A 151 -10.43 -2.48 13.19
N GLN A 152 -9.75 -3.18 14.11
CA GLN A 152 -9.98 -3.09 15.55
C GLN A 152 -9.11 -2.02 16.24
N GLY A 153 -8.26 -1.30 15.51
CA GLY A 153 -7.34 -0.30 16.07
C GLY A 153 -6.10 -0.92 16.74
N ARG A 154 -5.70 -2.12 16.32
CA ARG A 154 -4.57 -2.87 16.89
C ARG A 154 -3.32 -2.77 16.01
N ASN A 155 -2.19 -3.12 16.59
CA ASN A 155 -0.86 -2.93 16.01
C ASN A 155 -0.49 -3.95 14.93
N GLY A 156 -1.29 -5.00 14.71
CA GLY A 156 -1.03 -6.03 13.70
C GLY A 156 0.22 -6.88 13.97
N LEU A 157 0.76 -6.84 15.19
CA LEU A 157 1.84 -7.72 15.66
C LEU A 157 1.25 -8.94 16.38
N ALA A 158 2.09 -9.93 16.68
CA ALA A 158 1.67 -11.16 17.37
C ALA A 158 0.96 -10.92 18.72
N ASN A 159 1.36 -9.89 19.47
CA ASN A 159 0.70 -9.52 20.73
C ASN A 159 -0.68 -8.84 20.53
N ASN A 160 -0.97 -8.40 19.30
CA ASN A 160 -2.19 -7.75 18.86
C ASN A 160 -2.70 -6.63 19.81
N ALA A 161 -1.76 -5.90 20.41
CA ALA A 161 -2.06 -4.82 21.33
C ALA A 161 -2.70 -3.64 20.59
N ILE A 162 -3.34 -2.73 21.34
CA ILE A 162 -3.86 -1.48 20.78
C ILE A 162 -2.69 -0.66 20.20
N GLU A 163 -2.91 -0.10 19.01
CA GLU A 163 -1.94 0.80 18.37
C GLU A 163 -1.93 2.15 19.10
N THR A 164 -0.79 2.50 19.71
CA THR A 164 -0.62 3.71 20.53
C THR A 164 0.44 4.66 20.00
N VAL A 165 1.30 4.22 19.09
CA VAL A 165 2.40 5.05 18.55
C VAL A 165 1.87 6.05 17.53
N CYS A 166 1.08 5.58 16.56
CA CYS A 166 0.31 6.43 15.66
C CYS A 166 -1.16 5.97 15.70
N PRO A 167 -1.96 6.45 16.68
CA PRO A 167 -3.32 5.98 16.92
C PRO A 167 -4.19 5.93 15.66
N ILE A 168 -4.94 4.83 15.49
CA ILE A 168 -5.77 4.61 14.30
C ILE A 168 -7.12 5.30 14.47
N THR A 169 -7.48 6.17 13.54
CA THR A 169 -8.76 6.90 13.58
C THR A 169 -9.92 6.09 12.98
N THR A 170 -11.16 6.45 13.30
CA THR A 170 -12.36 5.84 12.68
C THR A 170 -12.40 6.09 11.17
N GLU A 171 -11.95 7.25 10.73
CA GLU A 171 -11.92 7.61 9.31
C GLU A 171 -10.91 6.75 8.54
N GLU A 172 -9.74 6.49 9.11
CA GLU A 172 -8.73 5.60 8.52
C GLU A 172 -9.23 4.16 8.40
N LYS A 173 -9.91 3.65 9.42
CA LYS A 173 -10.58 2.34 9.36
C LYS A 173 -11.58 2.29 8.21
N ALA A 174 -12.35 3.37 8.02
CA ALA A 174 -13.31 3.47 6.93
C ALA A 174 -12.63 3.54 5.56
N ALA A 175 -11.51 4.26 5.42
CA ALA A 175 -10.74 4.35 4.18
C ALA A 175 -10.19 2.97 3.76
N VAL A 176 -9.55 2.25 4.68
CA VAL A 176 -9.05 0.88 4.44
C VAL A 176 -10.20 -0.07 4.10
N ALA A 177 -11.35 0.03 4.78
CA ALA A 177 -12.51 -0.79 4.48
C ALA A 177 -13.10 -0.53 3.08
N ARG A 178 -13.12 0.72 2.60
CA ARG A 178 -13.57 1.07 1.24
C ARG A 178 -12.67 0.43 0.18
N VAL A 179 -11.36 0.58 0.34
CA VAL A 179 -10.37 -0.02 -0.57
C VAL A 179 -10.48 -1.54 -0.58
N LYS A 180 -10.64 -2.17 0.59
CA LYS A 180 -10.88 -3.62 0.70
C LYS A 180 -12.15 -4.08 -0.03
N ALA A 181 -13.19 -3.24 -0.05
CA ALA A 181 -14.44 -3.51 -0.75
C ALA A 181 -14.38 -3.21 -2.26
N GLY A 182 -13.21 -2.83 -2.80
CA GLY A 182 -13.06 -2.44 -4.21
C GLY A 182 -13.69 -1.09 -4.55
N LEU A 183 -14.02 -0.27 -3.55
CA LEU A 183 -14.62 1.05 -3.75
C LEU A 183 -13.51 2.10 -4.00
N ILE A 184 -12.83 1.94 -5.13
CA ILE A 184 -11.76 2.84 -5.60
C ILE A 184 -12.23 3.46 -6.92
N CYS A 185 -12.22 4.79 -6.99
CA CYS A 185 -12.64 5.53 -8.17
C CYS A 185 -11.47 6.26 -8.82
N VAL A 186 -11.58 6.55 -10.12
CA VAL A 186 -10.55 7.34 -10.83
C VAL A 186 -10.77 8.82 -10.52
N PRO A 187 -9.76 9.54 -10.01
CA PRO A 187 -9.87 10.96 -9.71
C PRO A 187 -10.47 11.77 -10.87
N GLY A 188 -11.46 12.60 -10.56
CA GLY A 188 -12.17 13.42 -11.54
C GLY A 188 -13.30 12.72 -12.29
N GLY A 189 -13.33 11.38 -12.31
CA GLY A 189 -14.38 10.60 -12.96
C GLY A 189 -15.74 10.71 -12.25
N ALA A 190 -16.80 10.43 -12.99
CA ALA A 190 -18.17 10.45 -12.50
C ALA A 190 -18.72 9.04 -12.33
N TYR A 191 -19.34 8.77 -11.19
CA TYR A 191 -19.81 7.44 -10.78
C TYR A 191 -21.21 7.52 -10.16
N CYS A 192 -22.09 6.59 -10.50
CA CYS A 192 -23.34 6.36 -9.81
C CYS A 192 -23.06 5.80 -8.42
N GLY A 193 -23.88 6.16 -7.42
CA GLY A 193 -23.76 5.54 -6.10
C GLY A 193 -23.87 4.01 -6.18
N GLY A 194 -22.89 3.31 -5.64
CA GLY A 194 -22.80 1.86 -5.72
C GLY A 194 -21.96 1.32 -6.89
N ASP A 195 -21.55 2.14 -7.87
CA ASP A 195 -20.50 1.78 -8.83
C ASP A 195 -19.17 2.39 -8.40
N LYS A 196 -18.25 1.58 -7.86
CA LYS A 196 -16.90 1.97 -7.39
C LYS A 196 -16.87 3.05 -6.30
N VAL A 197 -18.00 3.69 -5.99
CA VAL A 197 -18.19 4.70 -4.96
C VAL A 197 -19.36 4.32 -4.07
N LYS A 198 -19.32 4.74 -2.80
CA LYS A 198 -20.46 4.57 -1.88
C LYS A 198 -21.46 5.70 -2.09
N GLY A 199 -22.76 5.39 -2.16
CA GLY A 199 -23.80 6.40 -2.21
C GLY A 199 -25.15 5.86 -2.70
N ASP A 200 -26.13 6.75 -2.78
CA ASP A 200 -27.43 6.48 -3.40
C ASP A 200 -27.30 6.19 -4.91
N ALA A 201 -27.90 5.09 -5.38
CA ALA A 201 -27.79 4.61 -6.76
C ALA A 201 -28.47 5.51 -7.81
N ASN A 202 -29.28 6.48 -7.38
CA ASN A 202 -29.85 7.52 -8.23
C ASN A 202 -29.11 8.86 -8.10
N THR A 203 -27.90 8.87 -7.53
CA THR A 203 -27.08 10.08 -7.42
C THR A 203 -25.77 9.90 -8.18
N LEU A 204 -25.38 10.93 -8.94
CA LEU A 204 -24.11 10.99 -9.65
C LEU A 204 -23.07 11.71 -8.77
N TYR A 205 -21.94 11.05 -8.55
CA TYR A 205 -20.84 11.50 -7.71
C TYR A 205 -19.61 11.79 -8.56
N LYS A 206 -18.82 12.79 -8.18
CA LYS A 206 -17.47 13.03 -8.70
C LYS A 206 -16.47 12.41 -7.76
N CYS A 207 -15.53 11.62 -8.30
CA CYS A 207 -14.39 11.13 -7.56
C CYS A 207 -13.41 12.27 -7.28
N ASN A 208 -13.01 12.44 -6.01
CA ASN A 208 -12.06 13.47 -5.62
C ASN A 208 -10.61 13.06 -5.96
N ALA A 209 -9.67 13.98 -5.77
CA ALA A 209 -8.26 13.80 -6.11
C ALA A 209 -7.60 12.60 -5.39
N ASP A 210 -8.14 12.20 -4.24
CA ASP A 210 -7.65 11.08 -3.44
C ASP A 210 -8.07 9.69 -3.98
N GLY A 211 -8.96 9.63 -4.98
CA GLY A 211 -9.45 8.37 -5.55
C GLY A 211 -10.40 7.57 -4.65
N LEU A 212 -10.87 8.15 -3.53
CA LEU A 212 -11.63 7.44 -2.50
C LEU A 212 -12.83 8.22 -1.96
N THR A 213 -12.69 9.53 -1.81
CA THR A 213 -13.80 10.40 -1.40
C THR A 213 -14.53 10.91 -2.63
N THR A 214 -15.80 11.27 -2.42
CA THR A 214 -16.65 11.76 -3.50
C THR A 214 -17.38 13.03 -3.11
N THR A 215 -17.75 13.80 -4.12
CA THR A 215 -18.66 14.94 -4.01
C THR A 215 -19.91 14.67 -4.86
N VAL A 216 -21.08 15.09 -4.39
CA VAL A 216 -22.32 14.95 -5.18
C VAL A 216 -22.27 15.94 -6.35
N ILE A 217 -22.42 15.43 -7.58
CA ILE A 217 -22.63 16.27 -8.77
C ILE A 217 -24.11 16.66 -8.85
N LYS A 218 -25.01 15.66 -8.83
CA LYS A 218 -26.46 15.84 -8.85
C LYS A 218 -27.21 14.56 -8.50
N VAL A 219 -28.43 14.72 -8.02
CA VAL A 219 -29.42 13.63 -7.91
C VAL A 219 -30.09 13.44 -9.28
N CYS A 220 -30.07 12.22 -9.79
CA CYS A 220 -30.66 11.84 -11.07
C CYS A 220 -32.15 11.48 -10.90
N THR A 221 -33.04 12.38 -11.30
CA THR A 221 -34.50 12.19 -11.16
C THR A 221 -35.06 10.99 -11.93
N ALA A 222 -34.47 10.65 -13.09
CA ALA A 222 -34.83 9.47 -13.87
C ALA A 222 -33.94 8.24 -13.58
N GLY A 223 -33.12 8.31 -12.52
CA GLY A 223 -32.13 7.31 -12.14
C GLY A 223 -30.77 7.51 -12.80
N CYS A 224 -29.76 6.83 -12.27
CA CYS A 224 -28.38 6.87 -12.76
C CYS A 224 -28.09 5.69 -13.72
N SER A 225 -27.21 5.90 -14.69
CA SER A 225 -26.78 4.91 -15.68
C SER A 225 -25.29 4.62 -15.49
N VAL A 226 -24.97 3.38 -15.12
CA VAL A 226 -23.60 2.89 -15.02
C VAL A 226 -23.06 2.57 -16.42
N ASN A 227 -21.95 3.19 -16.79
CA ASN A 227 -21.35 3.10 -18.12
C ASN A 227 -19.99 2.41 -18.02
N SER A 228 -19.90 1.14 -18.44
CA SER A 228 -18.64 0.40 -18.36
C SER A 228 -17.54 1.04 -19.22
N GLY A 229 -16.43 1.42 -18.58
CA GLY A 229 -15.24 1.97 -19.25
C GLY A 229 -15.26 3.48 -19.48
N THR A 230 -16.34 4.18 -19.13
CA THR A 230 -16.44 5.65 -19.20
C THR A 230 -17.11 6.19 -17.94
N ASP A 231 -17.24 7.52 -17.84
CA ASP A 231 -18.00 8.15 -16.76
C ASP A 231 -19.48 7.78 -16.81
N ASP A 232 -20.05 7.60 -15.62
CA ASP A 232 -21.48 7.39 -15.42
C ASP A 232 -22.27 8.66 -15.70
N SER A 233 -23.58 8.52 -15.88
CA SER A 233 -24.43 9.64 -16.24
C SER A 233 -25.84 9.50 -15.69
N CYS A 234 -26.52 10.63 -15.47
CA CYS A 234 -27.95 10.58 -15.19
C CYS A 234 -28.72 10.20 -16.45
N LYS A 235 -29.71 9.32 -16.31
CA LYS A 235 -30.64 8.98 -17.38
C LYS A 235 -31.40 10.24 -17.82
N ALA A 236 -31.67 10.34 -19.11
CA ALA A 236 -32.54 11.39 -19.63
C ALA A 236 -33.95 11.20 -19.08
N VAL A 237 -34.58 12.30 -18.64
CA VAL A 237 -35.99 12.27 -18.27
C VAL A 237 -36.77 12.09 -19.58
N THR A 238 -37.35 10.92 -19.79
CA THR A 238 -38.30 10.72 -20.88
C THR A 238 -39.57 11.48 -20.53
N GLY A 239 -39.65 12.74 -20.95
CA GLY A 239 -40.90 13.49 -20.92
C GLY A 239 -41.95 12.72 -21.72
N GLY A 240 -43.08 12.43 -21.09
CA GLY A 240 -44.22 11.80 -21.73
C GLY A 240 -44.68 12.57 -22.96
N SER A 241 -45.32 11.83 -23.86
CA SER A 241 -46.05 12.29 -25.04
C SER A 241 -46.68 13.68 -24.89
N GLY A 242 -46.06 14.67 -25.51
CA GLY A 242 -46.70 15.91 -25.94
C GLY A 242 -46.67 15.94 -27.45
N GLY A 243 -47.75 15.46 -28.08
CA GLY A 243 -47.90 15.48 -29.54
C GLY A 243 -47.82 16.92 -30.06
N GLY A 244 -46.89 17.16 -30.98
CA GLY A 244 -46.74 18.40 -31.71
C GLY A 244 -46.11 18.10 -33.05
N SER A 245 -46.91 17.62 -34.00
CA SER A 245 -46.55 17.54 -35.41
C SER A 245 -46.20 18.94 -35.91
N GLY A 246 -44.92 19.21 -36.12
CA GLY A 246 -44.41 20.41 -36.77
C GLY A 246 -43.48 20.00 -37.91
N SER A 247 -44.07 19.75 -39.07
CA SER A 247 -43.39 19.49 -40.34
C SER A 247 -42.82 20.78 -40.91
N SER A 248 -41.52 20.82 -41.14
CA SER A 248 -40.79 21.67 -42.10
C SER A 248 -39.30 21.50 -41.80
N GLY A 249 -38.38 21.18 -42.70
CA GLY A 249 -38.30 21.26 -44.15
C GLY A 249 -36.79 21.25 -44.45
N GLY A 250 -36.37 20.59 -45.53
CA GLY A 250 -34.98 20.19 -45.76
C GLY A 250 -33.96 21.32 -45.96
N GLY A 251 -32.68 20.92 -46.01
CA GLY A 251 -31.56 21.82 -46.28
C GLY A 251 -30.22 21.12 -46.18
N SER A 252 -29.95 20.16 -47.07
CA SER A 252 -28.60 19.66 -47.32
C SER A 252 -27.73 20.81 -47.84
N GLY A 253 -26.70 21.19 -47.07
CA GLY A 253 -25.67 22.14 -47.48
C GLY A 253 -24.31 21.49 -47.45
N SER A 254 -23.89 20.90 -48.57
CA SER A 254 -22.49 20.59 -48.85
C SER A 254 -21.72 21.89 -49.07
N GLY A 255 -20.56 22.04 -48.42
CA GLY A 255 -19.63 23.14 -48.67
C GLY A 255 -18.24 22.78 -48.17
N GLY A 256 -17.38 22.30 -49.08
CA GLY A 256 -15.96 22.12 -48.81
C GLY A 256 -15.17 23.43 -48.93
N GLY A 257 -13.93 23.43 -48.42
CA GLY A 257 -12.95 24.46 -48.79
C GLY A 257 -11.87 24.77 -47.76
N LYS A 258 -10.71 24.11 -47.92
CA LYS A 258 -9.32 24.63 -47.85
C LYS A 258 -8.90 25.61 -46.74
N GLY A 259 -7.82 25.22 -46.03
CA GLY A 259 -6.51 25.85 -46.21
C GLY A 259 -5.93 26.71 -45.05
N GLY A 260 -4.80 26.25 -44.52
CA GLY A 260 -3.58 27.07 -44.32
C GLY A 260 -3.47 27.95 -43.08
N GLY A 261 -2.46 27.66 -42.25
CA GLY A 261 -1.98 28.48 -41.14
C GLY A 261 -1.26 27.65 -40.11
#